data_AF-A0A7C2KCY5-F1
#
_entry.id   AF-A0A7C2KCY5-F1
#
_cell.length_a   1.000
_cell.length_b   1.000
_cell.length_c   1.000
_cell.angle_alpha   90.00
_cell.angle_beta   90.00
_cell.angle_gamma   90.00
#
_symmetry.space_group_name_H-M   'P 1'
#
loop_
_entity.id
_entity.type
_entity.pdbx_description
1 polymer ?
#
loop_
_entity_poly.entity_id
_entity_poly.type
_entity_poly.pdbx_seq_one_letter_code
_entity_poly.pdbx_strand_id
1 'polypeptide(L)'
;MPTPAPLSRRDFLKAAGASVGVALVPRRLVRGFAYPPQPDRLCRVTEVETRLRRRPDPEAAEVGRAGFDEVLVVEREVVGRGVYPHNHVWFETPQGYLWSSDAQPVRQRPNPIEPGIPAEGIWTEITVPFVDGRTAPDPAAPVRYRLYYSMVLNVNQRTSGADGRIWYRVEDENAVVMYAPGEAFRRITSEEVAPIGDPQAKKAIHVNLDRQDLSAFEDGVEVYYCRIASGYSFTEQGVRIWNTPVGQNWTWRKMISRHMSGGDRVSGYDLPGVGWTILFSGMGAAVHSTYWHNDFGTPRSRGCINVLPEDAKWLFRWSNPPVAYRPGDVTSLFPTPGTPVIVREA
;
A
#
# COMPACT_ATOMS: atom_id res chain seq x y z
N MET A 1 18.02 -67.22 -52.31
CA MET A 1 16.93 -66.48 -51.65
C MET A 1 15.92 -67.46 -51.08
N PRO A 2 15.81 -67.56 -49.75
CA PRO A 2 14.65 -68.11 -49.08
C PRO A 2 13.87 -67.00 -48.36
N THR A 3 12.56 -66.95 -48.63
CA THR A 3 11.56 -66.09 -48.00
C THR A 3 11.43 -66.34 -46.48
N PRO A 4 11.34 -65.30 -45.63
CA PRO A 4 11.05 -65.47 -44.20
C PRO A 4 9.58 -65.86 -43.98
N ALA A 5 9.37 -66.81 -43.06
CA ALA A 5 8.06 -67.32 -42.67
C ALA A 5 7.18 -66.24 -41.99
N PRO A 6 5.84 -66.30 -42.12
CA PRO A 6 4.94 -65.34 -41.52
C PRO A 6 4.87 -65.51 -39.99
N LEU A 7 5.05 -64.41 -39.26
CA LEU A 7 4.92 -64.33 -37.80
C LEU A 7 3.51 -64.74 -37.37
N SER A 8 3.43 -65.67 -36.41
CA SER A 8 2.16 -66.14 -35.87
C SER A 8 1.56 -65.10 -34.91
N ARG A 9 0.21 -65.02 -34.85
CA ARG A 9 -0.51 -64.14 -33.89
C ARG A 9 -0.17 -64.40 -32.42
N ARG A 10 0.53 -65.50 -32.09
CA ARG A 10 1.00 -65.83 -30.73
C ARG A 10 2.35 -65.20 -30.37
N ASP A 11 3.12 -64.71 -31.34
CA ASP A 11 4.42 -64.08 -31.09
C ASP A 11 4.31 -62.55 -30.96
N PHE A 12 3.25 -61.94 -31.50
CA PHE A 12 2.96 -60.50 -31.33
C PHE A 12 2.53 -60.13 -29.89
N LEU A 13 1.88 -61.06 -29.17
CA LEU A 13 1.41 -60.83 -27.79
C LEU A 13 2.50 -61.06 -26.72
N LYS A 14 3.69 -61.56 -27.08
CA LYS A 14 4.83 -61.69 -26.15
C LYS A 14 5.79 -60.49 -26.19
N ALA A 15 5.63 -59.58 -27.15
CA ALA A 15 6.43 -58.35 -27.26
C ALA A 15 5.71 -57.07 -26.76
N ALA A 16 4.50 -57.19 -26.21
CA ALA A 16 3.72 -56.08 -25.65
C ALA A 16 3.69 -56.06 -24.10
N GLY A 17 4.53 -56.87 -23.45
CA GLY A 17 4.48 -57.14 -22.00
C GLY A 17 5.60 -56.53 -21.15
N ALA A 18 6.27 -55.46 -21.60
CA ALA A 18 7.35 -54.85 -20.83
C ALA A 18 7.44 -53.33 -21.05
N SER A 19 6.48 -52.59 -20.48
CA SER A 19 6.67 -51.16 -20.22
C SER A 19 5.77 -50.68 -19.07
N VAL A 20 6.45 -50.30 -17.98
CA VAL A 20 6.01 -49.43 -16.87
C VAL A 20 5.08 -50.04 -15.82
N GLY A 21 5.65 -50.89 -14.96
CA GLY A 21 5.22 -51.04 -13.58
C GLY A 21 6.21 -50.31 -12.66
N VAL A 22 5.98 -49.03 -12.38
CA VAL A 22 6.65 -48.31 -11.27
C VAL A 22 5.58 -47.86 -10.30
N ALA A 23 5.82 -48.22 -9.05
CA ALA A 23 4.98 -48.05 -7.87
C ALA A 23 4.15 -46.75 -7.82
N LEU A 24 2.86 -46.93 -7.50
CA LEU A 24 1.97 -45.92 -6.99
C LEU A 24 2.49 -45.41 -5.63
N VAL A 25 3.34 -44.38 -5.66
CA VAL A 25 3.52 -43.48 -4.52
C VAL A 25 2.38 -42.47 -4.60
N PRO A 26 1.57 -42.28 -3.55
CA PRO A 26 0.63 -41.17 -3.54
C PRO A 26 1.46 -39.89 -3.44
N ARG A 27 1.81 -39.32 -4.60
CA ARG A 27 2.18 -37.91 -4.68
C ARG A 27 0.97 -37.15 -4.18
N ARG A 28 0.96 -36.84 -2.88
CA ARG A 28 0.17 -35.74 -2.35
C ARG A 28 0.38 -34.60 -3.33
N LEU A 29 -0.68 -34.22 -4.02
CA LEU A 29 -0.72 -32.96 -4.74
C LEU A 29 -0.43 -31.89 -3.70
N VAL A 30 0.83 -31.52 -3.58
CA VAL A 30 1.17 -30.15 -3.25
C VAL A 30 0.72 -29.39 -4.48
N ARG A 31 -0.56 -29.01 -4.51
CA ARG A 31 -1.00 -27.82 -5.23
C ARG A 31 -0.32 -26.66 -4.53
N GLY A 32 0.98 -26.50 -4.81
CA GLY A 32 1.56 -25.18 -4.77
C GLY A 32 0.75 -24.40 -5.77
N PHE A 33 -0.02 -23.42 -5.30
CA PHE A 33 -0.40 -22.32 -6.15
C PHE A 33 0.93 -21.66 -6.56
N ALA A 34 1.54 -22.17 -7.62
CA ALA A 34 2.43 -21.38 -8.43
C ALA A 34 1.52 -20.30 -8.99
N TYR A 35 1.55 -19.11 -8.36
CA TYR A 35 0.87 -17.96 -8.91
C TYR A 35 1.39 -17.82 -10.35
N PRO A 36 0.51 -17.79 -11.37
CA PRO A 36 0.95 -17.46 -12.71
C PRO A 36 1.71 -16.13 -12.66
N PRO A 37 2.67 -15.86 -13.57
CA PRO A 37 3.30 -14.55 -13.65
C PRO A 37 2.20 -13.50 -13.78
N GLN A 38 1.90 -12.83 -12.67
CA GLN A 38 0.86 -11.82 -12.64
C GLN A 38 1.39 -10.62 -13.41
N PRO A 39 0.53 -9.90 -14.14
CA PRO A 39 0.93 -8.63 -14.70
C PRO A 39 1.54 -7.78 -13.58
N ASP A 40 2.72 -7.24 -13.85
CA ASP A 40 3.47 -6.44 -12.88
C ASP A 40 2.72 -5.19 -12.43
N ARG A 41 1.60 -4.85 -13.06
CA ARG A 41 0.81 -3.66 -12.80
C ARG A 41 -0.64 -4.05 -12.53
N LEU A 42 -1.08 -3.77 -11.31
CA LEU A 42 -2.44 -3.99 -10.84
C LEU A 42 -2.97 -2.67 -10.27
N CYS A 43 -4.29 -2.56 -10.16
CA CYS A 43 -4.93 -1.54 -9.34
C CYS A 43 -6.02 -2.17 -8.47
N ARG A 44 -6.20 -1.65 -7.25
CA ARG A 44 -7.28 -2.02 -6.32
C ARG A 44 -8.30 -0.89 -6.30
N VAL A 45 -9.55 -1.19 -6.62
CA VAL A 45 -10.65 -0.22 -6.58
C VAL A 45 -10.87 0.24 -5.13
N THR A 46 -10.87 1.56 -4.93
CA THR A 46 -11.02 2.19 -3.61
C THR A 46 -12.39 2.80 -3.36
N GLU A 47 -13.18 2.95 -4.42
CA GLU A 47 -14.56 3.41 -4.34
C GLU A 47 -15.52 2.23 -4.12
N VAL A 48 -16.72 2.50 -3.58
CA VAL A 48 -17.74 1.46 -3.36
C VAL A 48 -18.07 0.72 -4.67
N GLU A 49 -18.17 1.49 -5.74
CA GLU A 49 -18.34 1.02 -7.11
C GLU A 49 -17.77 2.08 -8.07
N THR A 50 -17.15 1.64 -9.16
CA THR A 50 -16.69 2.51 -10.25
C THR A 50 -17.05 1.93 -11.63
N ARG A 51 -17.08 2.78 -12.64
CA ARG A 51 -17.52 2.45 -14.01
C ARG A 51 -16.32 2.29 -14.93
N LEU A 52 -16.27 1.18 -15.65
CA LEU A 52 -15.32 0.97 -16.75
C LEU A 52 -15.90 1.57 -18.03
N ARG A 53 -15.09 2.36 -18.72
CA ARG A 53 -15.47 3.11 -19.91
C ARG A 53 -14.89 2.48 -21.17
N ARG A 54 -15.59 2.60 -22.30
CA ARG A 54 -15.10 2.07 -23.60
C ARG A 54 -13.83 2.77 -24.11
N ARG A 55 -13.60 4.01 -23.70
CA ARG A 55 -12.44 4.85 -24.02
C ARG A 55 -12.16 5.77 -22.80
N PRO A 56 -10.96 6.34 -22.64
CA PRO A 56 -10.60 7.16 -21.47
C PRO A 56 -11.28 8.54 -21.51
N ASP A 57 -12.60 8.54 -21.30
CA ASP A 57 -13.48 9.70 -21.32
C ASP A 57 -14.71 9.39 -20.44
N PRO A 58 -15.09 10.27 -19.49
CA PRO A 58 -16.25 10.04 -18.63
C PRO A 58 -17.58 9.94 -19.40
N GLU A 59 -17.66 10.50 -20.61
CA GLU A 59 -18.86 10.46 -21.47
C GLU A 59 -18.88 9.24 -22.39
N ALA A 60 -17.85 8.39 -22.34
CA ALA A 60 -17.85 7.15 -23.09
C ALA A 60 -18.88 6.15 -22.53
N ALA A 61 -19.37 5.29 -23.42
CA ALA A 61 -20.24 4.18 -23.03
C ALA A 61 -19.60 3.35 -21.91
N GLU A 62 -20.40 3.02 -20.90
CA GLU A 62 -20.04 2.08 -19.85
C GLU A 62 -19.96 0.67 -20.45
N VAL A 63 -18.86 -0.03 -20.18
CA VAL A 63 -18.61 -1.41 -20.66
C VAL A 63 -18.52 -2.41 -19.52
N GLY A 64 -18.49 -1.92 -18.28
CA GLY A 64 -18.45 -2.74 -17.08
C GLY A 64 -18.41 -1.89 -15.81
N ARG A 65 -18.37 -2.57 -14.67
CA ARG A 65 -18.22 -1.97 -13.35
C ARG A 65 -17.21 -2.77 -12.55
N ALA A 66 -16.59 -2.13 -11.57
CA ALA A 66 -15.73 -2.78 -10.61
C ALA A 66 -16.08 -2.30 -9.19
N GLY A 67 -16.08 -3.22 -8.23
CA GLY A 67 -16.47 -2.95 -6.84
C GLY A 67 -15.29 -2.68 -5.93
N PHE A 68 -15.56 -2.17 -4.72
CA PHE A 68 -14.55 -2.00 -3.67
C PHE A 68 -13.68 -3.25 -3.48
N ASP A 69 -12.37 -3.06 -3.36
CA ASP A 69 -11.35 -4.11 -3.27
C ASP A 69 -11.20 -5.03 -4.48
N GLU A 70 -11.93 -4.80 -5.57
CA GLU A 70 -11.67 -5.51 -6.81
C GLU A 70 -10.28 -5.15 -7.34
N VAL A 71 -9.50 -6.17 -7.68
CA VAL A 71 -8.13 -6.02 -8.20
C VAL A 71 -8.16 -6.27 -9.70
N LEU A 72 -7.83 -5.23 -10.47
CA LEU A 72 -7.80 -5.27 -11.93
C LEU A 72 -6.36 -5.25 -12.43
N VAL A 73 -6.18 -5.86 -13.61
CA VAL A 73 -4.94 -5.75 -14.38
C VAL A 73 -4.86 -4.38 -15.02
N VAL A 74 -3.71 -3.71 -14.89
CA VAL A 74 -3.43 -2.45 -15.58
C VAL A 74 -2.43 -2.73 -16.70
N GLU A 75 -2.87 -2.66 -17.95
CA GLU A 75 -2.00 -2.84 -19.11
C GLU A 75 -1.05 -1.65 -19.26
N ARG A 76 -1.61 -0.43 -19.14
CA ARG A 76 -0.87 0.83 -19.11
C ARG A 76 -1.72 1.96 -18.54
N GLU A 77 -1.05 3.05 -18.21
CA GLU A 77 -1.68 4.34 -17.94
C GLU A 77 -1.81 5.11 -19.25
N VAL A 78 -2.97 5.70 -19.49
CA VAL A 78 -3.26 6.52 -20.66
C VAL A 78 -3.83 7.87 -20.24
N VAL A 79 -3.65 8.88 -21.09
CA VAL A 79 -4.21 10.21 -20.88
C VAL A 79 -5.53 10.32 -21.62
N GLY A 80 -6.54 10.83 -20.93
CA GLY A 80 -7.86 11.07 -21.49
C GLY A 80 -8.54 12.29 -20.86
N ARG A 81 -9.82 12.49 -21.18
CA ARG A 81 -10.61 13.49 -20.46
C ARG A 81 -10.83 12.96 -19.05
N GLY A 82 -10.37 13.68 -18.03
CA GLY A 82 -10.59 13.31 -16.63
C GLY A 82 -12.06 13.41 -16.24
N VAL A 83 -12.49 12.63 -15.24
CA VAL A 83 -13.80 12.82 -14.61
C VAL A 83 -13.86 14.22 -13.97
N TYR A 84 -12.74 14.63 -13.37
CA TYR A 84 -12.52 15.97 -12.85
C TYR A 84 -11.23 16.59 -13.44
N PRO A 85 -11.09 17.93 -13.47
CA PRO A 85 -9.97 18.61 -14.12
C PRO A 85 -8.61 18.34 -13.48
N HIS A 86 -8.57 17.92 -12.22
CA HIS A 86 -7.30 17.69 -11.54
C HIS A 86 -6.61 16.41 -12.02
N ASN A 87 -7.33 15.39 -12.52
CA ASN A 87 -6.72 14.12 -12.92
C ASN A 87 -7.25 13.60 -14.26
N HIS A 88 -6.36 13.54 -15.25
CA HIS A 88 -6.60 13.08 -16.62
C HIS A 88 -6.10 11.66 -16.91
N VAL A 89 -5.59 10.96 -15.89
CA VAL A 89 -5.02 9.62 -16.03
C VAL A 89 -6.11 8.56 -15.94
N TRP A 90 -6.02 7.57 -16.82
CA TRP A 90 -6.88 6.39 -16.85
C TRP A 90 -6.02 5.13 -16.86
N PHE A 91 -6.45 4.10 -16.15
CA PHE A 91 -5.91 2.75 -16.29
C PHE A 91 -6.62 2.04 -17.43
N GLU A 92 -5.87 1.57 -18.42
CA GLU A 92 -6.37 0.64 -19.42
C GLU A 92 -6.33 -0.78 -18.84
N THR A 93 -7.48 -1.43 -18.78
CA THR A 93 -7.65 -2.81 -18.34
C THR A 93 -8.22 -3.66 -19.47
N PRO A 94 -8.11 -4.99 -19.42
CA PRO A 94 -8.73 -5.86 -20.42
C PRO A 94 -10.26 -5.71 -20.53
N GLN A 95 -10.91 -5.11 -19.52
CA GLN A 95 -12.36 -4.93 -19.45
C GLN A 95 -12.82 -3.51 -19.82
N GLY A 96 -11.90 -2.55 -19.95
CA GLY A 96 -12.21 -1.16 -20.27
C GLY A 96 -11.23 -0.18 -19.63
N TYR A 97 -11.57 1.11 -19.66
CA TYR A 97 -10.77 2.18 -19.05
C TYR A 97 -11.37 2.58 -17.71
N LEU A 98 -10.54 2.57 -16.67
CA LEU A 98 -10.88 2.99 -15.31
C LEU A 98 -10.23 4.34 -15.01
N TRP A 99 -10.96 5.29 -14.43
CA TRP A 99 -10.36 6.56 -14.02
C TRP A 99 -9.42 6.34 -12.82
N SER A 100 -8.18 6.82 -12.89
CA SER A 100 -7.14 6.36 -11.96
C SER A 100 -7.34 6.82 -10.51
N SER A 101 -8.12 7.86 -10.27
CA SER A 101 -8.45 8.32 -8.90
C SER A 101 -9.29 7.31 -8.12
N ASP A 102 -10.08 6.47 -8.82
CA ASP A 102 -10.99 5.49 -8.21
C ASP A 102 -10.27 4.20 -7.78
N ALA A 103 -8.98 4.06 -8.07
CA ALA A 103 -8.21 2.87 -7.75
C ALA A 103 -6.77 3.16 -7.35
N GLN A 104 -6.31 2.47 -6.30
CA GLN A 104 -4.93 2.50 -5.84
C GLN A 104 -4.06 1.63 -6.76
N PRO A 105 -2.96 2.13 -7.34
CA PRO A 105 -1.95 1.29 -7.95
C PRO A 105 -1.35 0.32 -6.92
N VAL A 106 -1.33 -0.97 -7.26
CA VAL A 106 -0.81 -2.02 -6.38
C VAL A 106 0.06 -3.02 -7.16
N ARG A 107 0.73 -3.91 -6.43
CA ARG A 107 1.52 -5.01 -6.97
C ARG A 107 1.15 -6.29 -6.24
N GLN A 108 1.28 -7.45 -6.90
CA GLN A 108 1.27 -8.74 -6.24
C GLN A 108 2.72 -9.24 -6.10
N ARG A 109 3.38 -8.87 -5.01
CA ARG A 109 4.77 -9.26 -4.74
C ARG A 109 4.87 -9.96 -3.39
N PRO A 110 4.68 -11.30 -3.34
CA PRO A 110 5.01 -12.08 -2.15
C PRO A 110 6.52 -12.03 -1.87
N ASN A 111 6.89 -12.07 -0.59
CA ASN A 111 8.26 -11.91 -0.11
C ASN A 111 8.80 -13.20 0.51
N PRO A 112 10.13 -13.38 0.54
CA PRO A 112 10.77 -14.40 1.36
C PRO A 112 10.39 -14.24 2.84
N ILE A 113 10.20 -15.37 3.52
CA ILE A 113 9.97 -15.38 4.97
C ILE A 113 11.28 -15.05 5.69
N GLU A 114 11.24 -14.01 6.53
CA GLU A 114 12.31 -13.68 7.47
C GLU A 114 12.65 -14.89 8.36
N PRO A 115 13.94 -15.28 8.43
CA PRO A 115 14.37 -16.46 9.17
C PRO A 115 14.14 -16.31 10.68
N GLY A 116 14.15 -15.07 11.19
CA GLY A 116 13.89 -14.75 12.58
C GLY A 116 13.37 -13.32 12.73
N ILE A 117 12.60 -13.09 13.79
CA ILE A 117 12.10 -11.77 14.17
C ILE A 117 12.76 -11.43 15.51
N PRO A 118 13.52 -10.32 15.61
CA PRO A 118 14.07 -9.84 16.89
C PRO A 118 12.98 -9.52 17.91
N ALA A 119 13.34 -9.43 19.19
CA ALA A 119 12.38 -9.15 20.27
C ALA A 119 11.70 -7.77 20.11
N GLU A 120 12.45 -6.81 19.58
CA GLU A 120 11.99 -5.46 19.23
C GLU A 120 11.21 -5.40 17.89
N GLY A 121 11.02 -6.54 17.24
CA GLY A 121 10.32 -6.69 15.97
C GLY A 121 11.10 -6.19 14.75
N ILE A 122 10.43 -6.19 13.60
CA ILE A 122 10.87 -5.62 12.32
C ILE A 122 9.80 -4.69 11.75
N TRP A 123 10.21 -3.61 11.08
CA TRP A 123 9.29 -2.81 10.28
C TRP A 123 9.06 -3.52 8.94
N THR A 124 7.82 -3.53 8.49
CA THR A 124 7.41 -4.21 7.26
C THR A 124 6.43 -3.37 6.47
N GLU A 125 6.38 -3.61 5.17
CA GLU A 125 5.44 -3.03 4.23
C GLU A 125 4.63 -4.14 3.56
N ILE A 126 3.32 -3.97 3.41
CA ILE A 126 2.49 -4.89 2.62
C ILE A 126 2.74 -4.65 1.13
N THR A 127 3.14 -5.70 0.40
CA THR A 127 3.46 -5.60 -1.05
C THR A 127 2.58 -6.47 -1.94
N VAL A 128 1.42 -6.88 -1.42
CA VAL A 128 0.29 -7.48 -2.16
C VAL A 128 -0.90 -6.53 -2.09
N PRO A 129 -1.90 -6.59 -2.99
CA PRO A 129 -3.04 -5.68 -3.00
C PRO A 129 -3.72 -5.57 -1.64
N PHE A 130 -3.95 -6.71 -1.01
CA PHE A 130 -4.33 -6.83 0.39
C PHE A 130 -4.14 -8.25 0.91
N VAL A 131 -4.18 -8.39 2.23
CA VAL A 131 -4.26 -9.65 2.97
C VAL A 131 -5.13 -9.45 4.22
N ASP A 132 -5.85 -10.46 4.67
CA ASP A 132 -6.65 -10.34 5.89
C ASP A 132 -5.76 -10.53 7.14
N GLY A 133 -5.71 -9.52 8.00
CA GLY A 133 -5.18 -9.58 9.36
C GLY A 133 -6.21 -10.17 10.31
N ARG A 134 -5.94 -11.37 10.83
CA ARG A 134 -6.88 -12.19 11.61
C ARG A 134 -6.57 -12.17 13.10
N THR A 135 -7.52 -12.61 13.92
CA THR A 135 -7.35 -12.68 15.38
C THR A 135 -6.44 -13.81 15.87
N ALA A 136 -6.16 -14.80 15.01
CA ALA A 136 -5.26 -15.92 15.27
C ALA A 136 -4.57 -16.35 13.96
N PRO A 137 -3.43 -17.08 14.00
CA PRO A 137 -2.73 -17.56 12.81
C PRO A 137 -3.45 -18.77 12.18
N ASP A 138 -4.68 -18.55 11.74
CA ASP A 138 -5.57 -19.56 11.17
C ASP A 138 -6.40 -18.87 10.06
N PRO A 139 -6.40 -19.40 8.82
CA PRO A 139 -7.28 -18.89 7.76
C PRO A 139 -8.76 -18.82 8.14
N ALA A 140 -9.23 -19.64 9.08
CA ALA A 140 -10.60 -19.66 9.56
C ALA A 140 -10.87 -18.65 10.70
N ALA A 141 -9.83 -18.06 11.30
CA ALA A 141 -10.01 -17.09 12.38
C ALA A 141 -10.70 -15.81 11.87
N PRO A 142 -11.51 -15.14 12.71
CA PRO A 142 -12.15 -13.88 12.34
C PRO A 142 -11.15 -12.85 11.79
N VAL A 143 -11.55 -12.17 10.72
CA VAL A 143 -10.81 -11.03 10.18
C VAL A 143 -10.98 -9.86 11.16
N ARG A 144 -9.85 -9.32 11.62
CA ARG A 144 -9.83 -8.12 12.47
C ARG A 144 -9.71 -6.88 11.60
N TYR A 145 -8.74 -6.86 10.70
CA TYR A 145 -8.54 -5.81 9.70
C TYR A 145 -8.15 -6.42 8.37
N ARG A 146 -8.48 -5.75 7.28
CA ARG A 146 -7.80 -5.97 6.00
C ARG A 146 -6.54 -5.11 5.96
N LEU A 147 -5.42 -5.74 5.63
CA LEU A 147 -4.11 -5.11 5.50
C LEU A 147 -3.83 -4.86 4.02
N TYR A 148 -3.83 -3.60 3.62
CA TYR A 148 -3.71 -3.15 2.23
C TYR A 148 -2.27 -2.91 1.81
N TYR A 149 -2.04 -2.96 0.50
CA TYR A 149 -0.81 -2.53 -0.14
C TYR A 149 -0.30 -1.19 0.42
N SER A 150 1.01 -1.12 0.65
CA SER A 150 1.75 0.01 1.23
C SER A 150 1.47 0.34 2.71
N MET A 151 0.64 -0.44 3.42
CA MET A 151 0.55 -0.32 4.88
C MET A 151 1.90 -0.69 5.51
N VAL A 152 2.33 0.12 6.48
CA VAL A 152 3.58 -0.10 7.23
C VAL A 152 3.23 -0.62 8.61
N LEU A 153 3.77 -1.78 8.99
CA LEU A 153 3.38 -2.51 10.21
C LEU A 153 4.61 -3.04 10.95
N ASN A 154 4.51 -3.12 12.28
CA ASN A 154 5.52 -3.79 13.10
C ASN A 154 5.19 -5.27 13.23
N VAL A 155 6.05 -6.13 12.69
CA VAL A 155 5.98 -7.57 12.93
C VAL A 155 6.89 -7.89 14.11
N ASN A 156 6.32 -8.46 15.17
CA ASN A 156 7.09 -8.78 16.37
C ASN A 156 7.22 -10.28 16.65
N GLN A 157 6.50 -11.13 15.93
CA GLN A 157 6.65 -12.57 16.05
C GLN A 157 6.35 -13.30 14.74
N ARG A 158 7.11 -14.36 14.50
CA ARG A 158 6.85 -15.39 13.49
C ARG A 158 6.20 -16.60 14.17
N THR A 159 5.17 -17.17 13.56
CA THR A 159 4.50 -18.38 14.06
C THR A 159 4.06 -19.30 12.91
N SER A 160 3.85 -20.58 13.23
CA SER A 160 3.22 -21.52 12.29
C SER A 160 1.71 -21.39 12.39
N GLY A 161 1.03 -21.30 11.26
CA GLY A 161 -0.42 -21.28 11.19
C GLY A 161 -1.04 -22.67 11.18
N ALA A 162 -2.36 -22.73 11.40
CA ALA A 162 -3.14 -23.97 11.32
C ALA A 162 -3.10 -24.64 9.93
N ASP A 163 -2.77 -23.87 8.90
CA ASP A 163 -2.58 -24.30 7.50
C ASP A 163 -1.16 -24.77 7.18
N GLY A 164 -0.26 -24.80 8.18
CA GLY A 164 1.14 -25.17 8.02
C GLY A 164 2.01 -24.08 7.35
N ARG A 165 1.45 -22.90 7.06
CA ARG A 165 2.20 -21.76 6.52
C ARG A 165 2.83 -20.95 7.65
N ILE A 166 3.78 -20.09 7.31
CA ILE A 166 4.32 -19.13 8.28
C ILE A 166 3.45 -17.88 8.29
N TRP A 167 3.01 -17.49 9.49
CA TRP A 167 2.26 -16.29 9.77
C TRP A 167 3.10 -15.32 10.58
N TYR A 168 2.88 -14.04 10.37
CA TYR A 168 3.44 -12.97 11.18
C TYR A 168 2.38 -12.42 12.12
N ARG A 169 2.77 -12.27 13.38
CA ARG A 169 2.05 -11.49 14.38
C ARG A 169 2.47 -10.04 14.22
N VAL A 170 1.49 -9.19 13.99
CA VAL A 170 1.60 -7.75 13.93
C VAL A 170 1.01 -7.18 15.21
N GLU A 171 1.70 -6.20 15.77
CA GLU A 171 1.19 -5.39 16.88
C GLU A 171 1.43 -3.93 16.54
N ASP A 172 0.35 -3.15 16.48
CA ASP A 172 0.46 -1.70 16.28
C ASP A 172 0.65 -0.96 17.61
N GLU A 173 0.82 0.36 17.56
CA GLU A 173 1.08 1.13 18.78
C GLU A 173 -0.13 1.23 19.74
N ASN A 174 -1.32 0.82 19.29
CA ASN A 174 -2.54 0.75 20.10
C ASN A 174 -2.71 -0.64 20.74
N ALA A 175 -1.67 -1.49 20.68
CA ALA A 175 -1.66 -2.88 21.14
C ALA A 175 -2.69 -3.77 20.42
N VAL A 176 -3.09 -3.39 19.20
CA VAL A 176 -3.96 -4.23 18.37
C VAL A 176 -3.12 -5.35 17.77
N VAL A 177 -3.49 -6.58 18.09
CA VAL A 177 -2.80 -7.78 17.61
C VAL A 177 -3.54 -8.39 16.43
N MET A 178 -2.80 -8.65 15.37
CA MET A 178 -3.27 -9.28 14.13
C MET A 178 -2.29 -10.35 13.68
N TYR A 179 -2.78 -11.33 12.93
CA TYR A 179 -1.97 -12.36 12.28
C TYR A 179 -2.26 -12.38 10.79
N ALA A 180 -1.23 -12.40 9.94
CA ALA A 180 -1.40 -12.59 8.51
C ALA A 180 -0.26 -13.45 7.92
N PRO A 181 -0.47 -14.11 6.76
CA PRO A 181 0.57 -14.84 6.05
C PRO A 181 1.84 -14.01 5.84
N GLY A 182 2.99 -14.57 6.24
CA GLY A 182 4.25 -13.84 6.29
C GLY A 182 4.76 -13.35 4.92
N GLU A 183 4.39 -14.04 3.84
CA GLU A 183 4.83 -13.64 2.50
C GLU A 183 4.21 -12.32 2.02
N ALA A 184 3.15 -11.82 2.66
CA ALA A 184 2.58 -10.52 2.34
C ALA A 184 3.48 -9.34 2.76
N PHE A 185 4.44 -9.58 3.67
CA PHE A 185 5.23 -8.56 4.33
C PHE A 185 6.64 -8.49 3.76
N ARG A 186 7.01 -7.32 3.23
CA ARG A 186 8.38 -6.99 2.86
C ARG A 186 9.06 -6.30 4.05
N ARG A 187 10.22 -6.79 4.47
CA ARG A 187 11.02 -6.08 5.47
C ARG A 187 11.48 -4.72 4.95
N ILE A 188 11.30 -3.70 5.78
CA ILE A 188 11.90 -2.37 5.63
C ILE A 188 13.26 -2.39 6.33
N THR A 189 14.33 -2.00 5.65
CA THR A 189 15.67 -1.99 6.25
C THR A 189 15.99 -0.69 6.98
N SER A 190 17.08 -0.68 7.77
CA SER A 190 17.60 0.55 8.40
C SER A 190 17.98 1.62 7.38
N GLU A 191 18.50 1.21 6.22
CA GLU A 191 18.93 2.10 5.14
C GLU A 191 17.73 2.78 4.48
N GLU A 192 16.59 2.08 4.39
CA GLU A 192 15.33 2.63 3.91
C GLU A 192 14.68 3.64 4.88
N VAL A 193 15.13 3.68 6.13
CA VAL A 193 14.71 4.66 7.15
C VAL A 193 15.74 5.78 7.31
N ALA A 194 17.01 5.51 7.01
CA ALA A 194 18.10 6.45 7.17
C ALA A 194 17.81 7.81 6.51
N PRO A 195 18.17 8.93 7.18
CA PRO A 195 17.89 10.27 6.69
C PRO A 195 18.57 10.53 5.34
N ILE A 196 17.96 11.41 4.55
CA ILE A 196 18.50 11.86 3.25
C ILE A 196 18.64 13.39 3.23
N GLY A 197 19.58 13.88 2.41
CA GLY A 197 19.93 15.30 2.35
C GLY A 197 20.80 15.76 3.52
N ASP A 198 21.20 17.03 3.51
CA ASP A 198 22.02 17.61 4.58
C ASP A 198 21.13 17.90 5.82
N PRO A 199 21.40 17.30 6.99
CA PRO A 199 20.62 17.59 8.20
C PRO A 199 20.76 19.04 8.69
N GLN A 200 21.81 19.76 8.28
CA GLN A 200 22.07 21.16 8.66
C GLN A 200 21.43 22.18 7.70
N ALA A 201 20.98 21.74 6.53
CA ALA A 201 20.36 22.63 5.55
C ALA A 201 19.05 23.23 6.08
N LYS A 202 18.72 24.43 5.61
CA LYS A 202 17.44 25.08 5.91
C LYS A 202 16.35 24.42 5.10
N LYS A 203 15.65 23.47 5.73
CA LYS A 203 14.54 22.72 5.13
C LYS A 203 13.21 23.39 5.38
N ALA A 204 12.30 23.37 4.42
CA ALA A 204 10.91 23.76 4.59
C ALA A 204 9.98 22.96 3.68
N ILE A 205 8.81 22.59 4.19
CA ILE A 205 7.72 21.99 3.41
C ILE A 205 6.69 23.08 3.13
N HIS A 206 6.46 23.39 1.86
CA HIS A 206 5.47 24.35 1.41
C HIS A 206 4.27 23.61 0.86
N VAL A 207 3.08 23.95 1.35
CA VAL A 207 1.83 23.31 0.97
C VAL A 207 0.88 24.36 0.43
N ASN A 208 0.37 24.13 -0.78
CA ASN A 208 -0.63 24.98 -1.41
C ASN A 208 -1.98 24.23 -1.43
N LEU A 209 -2.95 24.74 -0.66
CA LEU A 209 -4.27 24.13 -0.56
C LEU A 209 -5.17 24.39 -1.78
N ASP A 210 -4.91 25.44 -2.56
CA ASP A 210 -5.72 25.69 -3.76
C ASP A 210 -5.24 24.88 -4.96
N ARG A 211 -3.92 24.75 -5.11
CA ARG A 211 -3.31 23.92 -6.17
C ARG A 211 -3.24 22.43 -5.81
N GLN A 212 -3.43 22.09 -4.53
CA GLN A 212 -3.29 20.73 -4.00
C GLN A 212 -1.93 20.11 -4.33
N ASP A 213 -0.88 20.85 -3.98
CA ASP A 213 0.51 20.42 -4.13
C ASP A 213 1.37 20.72 -2.90
N LEU A 214 2.52 20.05 -2.86
CA LEU A 214 3.55 20.20 -1.84
C LEU A 214 4.91 20.27 -2.50
N SER A 215 5.69 21.26 -2.09
CA SER A 215 7.09 21.45 -2.48
C SER A 215 8.01 21.37 -1.25
N ALA A 216 9.10 20.62 -1.35
CA ALA A 216 10.15 20.58 -0.33
C ALA A 216 11.32 21.46 -0.77
N PHE A 217 11.75 22.38 0.09
CA PHE A 217 12.84 23.29 -0.16
C PHE A 217 14.03 23.01 0.76
N GLU A 218 15.23 22.99 0.18
CA GLU A 218 16.52 22.89 0.88
C GLU A 218 17.36 24.12 0.50
N ASP A 219 17.70 24.96 1.49
CA ASP A 219 18.45 26.21 1.30
C ASP A 219 17.90 27.15 0.21
N GLY A 220 16.57 27.17 0.09
CA GLY A 220 15.84 28.01 -0.87
C GLY A 220 15.69 27.39 -2.26
N VAL A 221 16.19 26.18 -2.50
CA VAL A 221 16.02 25.44 -3.75
C VAL A 221 14.94 24.36 -3.57
N GLU A 222 14.00 24.27 -4.51
CA GLU A 222 13.04 23.17 -4.53
C GLU A 222 13.75 21.86 -4.90
N VAL A 223 13.71 20.87 -4.00
CA VAL A 223 14.37 19.57 -4.16
C VAL A 223 13.37 18.43 -4.36
N TYR A 224 12.09 18.67 -4.09
CA TYR A 224 11.02 17.69 -4.29
C TYR A 224 9.68 18.37 -4.50
N TYR A 225 8.82 17.70 -5.27
CA TYR A 225 7.47 18.13 -5.55
C TYR A 225 6.55 16.91 -5.64
N CYS A 226 5.36 17.00 -5.05
CA CYS A 226 4.31 16.00 -5.22
C CYS A 226 2.92 16.64 -5.14
N ARG A 227 1.91 15.91 -5.65
CA ARG A 227 0.51 16.28 -5.47
C ARG A 227 0.02 15.76 -4.12
N ILE A 228 -0.94 16.47 -3.54
CA ILE A 228 -1.51 16.11 -2.24
C ILE A 228 -3.03 15.95 -2.32
N ALA A 229 -3.61 15.37 -1.29
CA ALA A 229 -5.03 15.56 -0.99
C ALA A 229 -5.14 16.08 0.45
N SER A 230 -5.48 17.36 0.60
CA SER A 230 -5.65 17.99 1.90
C SER A 230 -7.04 17.72 2.49
N GLY A 231 -7.34 18.37 3.62
CA GLY A 231 -8.67 18.32 4.23
C GLY A 231 -9.77 18.87 3.31
N TYR A 232 -10.86 18.11 3.13
CA TYR A 232 -11.98 18.50 2.25
C TYR A 232 -12.63 19.83 2.64
N SER A 233 -12.58 20.18 3.93
CA SER A 233 -12.94 21.49 4.46
C SER A 233 -14.30 22.04 4.02
N PHE A 234 -15.33 21.91 4.86
CA PHE A 234 -16.64 22.54 4.63
C PHE A 234 -17.09 23.33 5.85
N THR A 235 -18.04 24.26 5.66
CA THR A 235 -18.55 25.11 6.74
C THR A 235 -19.89 24.58 7.24
N GLU A 236 -19.95 24.27 8.53
CA GLU A 236 -21.18 23.92 9.24
C GLU A 236 -21.37 24.88 10.42
N GLN A 237 -22.52 25.54 10.48
CA GLN A 237 -22.85 26.52 11.54
C GLN A 237 -21.79 27.64 11.72
N GLY A 238 -21.13 28.04 10.64
CA GLY A 238 -20.08 29.07 10.65
C GLY A 238 -18.71 28.56 11.11
N VAL A 239 -18.57 27.27 11.39
CA VAL A 239 -17.29 26.63 11.75
C VAL A 239 -16.80 25.80 10.57
N ARG A 240 -15.53 26.00 10.21
CA ARG A 240 -14.86 25.23 9.18
C ARG A 240 -14.42 23.88 9.77
N ILE A 241 -14.91 22.79 9.22
CA ILE A 241 -14.67 21.42 9.69
C ILE A 241 -13.72 20.71 8.72
N TRP A 242 -12.83 19.85 9.24
CA TRP A 242 -11.85 19.08 8.45
C TRP A 242 -10.84 19.93 7.68
N ASN A 243 -10.53 21.12 8.18
CA ASN A 243 -9.54 21.98 7.55
C ASN A 243 -8.11 21.56 7.88
N THR A 244 -7.25 21.59 6.87
CA THR A 244 -5.80 21.59 7.10
C THR A 244 -5.42 22.96 7.69
N PRO A 245 -4.65 23.02 8.79
CA PRO A 245 -4.32 24.29 9.44
C PRO A 245 -3.43 25.16 8.57
N VAL A 246 -3.94 26.33 8.18
CA VAL A 246 -3.21 27.36 7.45
C VAL A 246 -2.20 28.05 8.37
N GLY A 247 -1.06 28.44 7.81
CA GLY A 247 0.03 29.11 8.51
C GLY A 247 1.28 28.26 8.62
N GLN A 248 2.29 28.82 9.30
CA GLN A 248 3.54 28.11 9.57
C GLN A 248 3.40 27.29 10.85
N ASN A 249 3.54 25.99 10.69
CA ASN A 249 3.59 25.01 11.76
C ASN A 249 4.95 24.30 11.74
N TRP A 250 5.24 23.49 12.76
CA TRP A 250 6.54 22.84 12.90
C TRP A 250 6.35 21.35 13.13
N THR A 251 7.13 20.54 12.42
CA THR A 251 7.19 19.10 12.68
C THR A 251 7.56 18.88 14.15
N TRP A 252 6.65 18.26 14.89
CA TRP A 252 6.83 18.00 16.32
C TRP A 252 6.96 16.51 16.61
N ARG A 253 6.48 15.63 15.74
CA ARG A 253 6.70 14.18 15.85
C ARG A 253 6.69 13.49 14.51
N LYS A 254 7.51 12.45 14.37
CA LYS A 254 7.56 11.57 13.21
C LYS A 254 7.47 10.12 13.65
N MET A 255 6.69 9.29 12.95
CA MET A 255 6.50 7.86 13.23
C MET A 255 6.51 7.05 11.93
N ILE A 256 7.23 5.92 11.89
CA ILE A 256 7.27 5.02 10.72
C ILE A 256 5.89 4.42 10.43
N SER A 257 5.11 4.14 11.47
CA SER A 257 3.72 3.65 11.40
C SER A 257 2.88 4.39 12.43
N ARG A 258 1.65 4.72 12.06
CA ARG A 258 0.64 5.31 12.94
C ARG A 258 -0.70 4.62 12.71
N HIS A 259 -1.36 4.20 13.79
CA HIS A 259 -2.78 3.90 13.79
C HIS A 259 -3.55 5.22 13.94
N MET A 260 -4.17 5.69 12.85
CA MET A 260 -4.99 6.89 12.83
C MET A 260 -6.47 6.54 12.97
N SER A 261 -7.08 6.95 14.08
CA SER A 261 -8.51 6.80 14.29
C SER A 261 -9.13 8.10 14.81
N GLY A 262 -10.42 8.30 14.52
CA GLY A 262 -11.15 9.51 14.90
C GLY A 262 -12.53 9.60 14.27
N GLY A 263 -13.21 10.72 14.50
CA GLY A 263 -14.60 10.92 14.05
C GLY A 263 -15.63 10.43 15.06
N ASP A 264 -16.90 10.52 14.67
CA ASP A 264 -18.06 10.10 15.49
C ASP A 264 -18.64 8.76 15.00
N ARG A 265 -19.82 8.36 15.48
CA ARG A 265 -20.43 7.07 15.08
C ARG A 265 -20.81 7.00 13.60
N VAL A 266 -20.98 8.15 12.93
CA VAL A 266 -21.47 8.24 11.55
C VAL A 266 -20.31 8.44 10.58
N SER A 267 -19.28 9.12 11.03
CA SER A 267 -18.10 9.48 10.26
C SER A 267 -16.83 8.85 10.85
N GLY A 268 -16.89 7.80 11.66
CA GLY A 268 -15.68 7.21 12.24
C GLY A 268 -14.68 6.72 11.18
N TYR A 269 -13.38 6.84 11.46
CA TYR A 269 -12.33 6.17 10.71
C TYR A 269 -11.38 5.45 11.66
N ASP A 270 -10.84 4.32 11.21
CA ASP A 270 -9.94 3.46 11.95
C ASP A 270 -8.92 2.86 10.97
N LEU A 271 -7.76 3.49 10.87
CA LEU A 271 -6.75 3.28 9.84
C LEU A 271 -5.44 2.82 10.49
N PRO A 272 -5.21 1.52 10.67
CA PRO A 272 -3.93 1.01 11.15
C PRO A 272 -2.82 1.19 10.11
N GLY A 273 -1.56 1.14 10.54
CA GLY A 273 -0.42 1.04 9.63
C GLY A 273 -0.24 2.19 8.63
N VAL A 274 -0.68 3.42 8.98
CA VAL A 274 -0.43 4.62 8.18
C VAL A 274 1.07 4.93 8.25
N GLY A 275 1.76 4.70 7.13
CA GLY A 275 3.20 4.80 7.05
C GLY A 275 3.72 6.24 6.98
N TRP A 276 4.97 6.42 7.43
CA TRP A 276 5.79 7.61 7.16
C TRP A 276 5.12 8.91 7.60
N THR A 277 4.61 8.93 8.83
CA THR A 277 3.80 10.02 9.37
C THR A 277 4.67 11.15 9.92
N ILE A 278 4.39 12.39 9.50
CA ILE A 278 5.03 13.63 9.94
C ILE A 278 3.95 14.54 10.56
N LEU A 279 3.86 14.57 11.89
CA LEU A 279 2.94 15.44 12.63
C LEU A 279 3.53 16.83 12.76
N PHE A 280 2.76 17.83 12.32
CA PHE A 280 3.22 19.23 12.32
C PHE A 280 2.29 20.18 13.06
N SER A 281 1.04 19.81 13.33
CA SER A 281 0.10 20.66 14.08
C SER A 281 -0.26 20.04 15.43
N GLY A 282 -0.44 20.89 16.45
CA GLY A 282 -0.99 20.49 17.75
C GLY A 282 -2.45 20.00 17.68
N MET A 283 -3.14 20.28 16.57
CA MET A 283 -4.49 19.73 16.28
C MET A 283 -4.45 18.33 15.66
N GLY A 284 -3.25 17.72 15.53
CA GLY A 284 -3.08 16.37 14.98
C GLY A 284 -2.93 16.30 13.46
N ALA A 285 -2.87 17.43 12.75
CA ALA A 285 -2.60 17.43 11.31
C ALA A 285 -1.18 16.90 11.01
N ALA A 286 -1.11 16.01 10.02
CA ALA A 286 0.10 15.33 9.60
C ALA A 286 0.22 15.24 8.08
N VAL A 287 1.45 15.15 7.58
CA VAL A 287 1.74 14.62 6.23
C VAL A 287 2.00 13.13 6.38
N HIS A 288 1.34 12.27 5.60
CA HIS A 288 1.53 10.82 5.70
C HIS A 288 1.19 10.07 4.41
N SER A 289 1.64 8.80 4.34
CA SER A 289 1.28 7.90 3.23
C SER A 289 -0.21 7.58 3.24
N THR A 290 -0.80 7.37 2.08
CA THR A 290 -2.23 7.07 1.96
C THR A 290 -2.46 5.83 1.11
N TYR A 291 -3.00 4.78 1.72
CA TYR A 291 -3.29 3.51 1.03
C TYR A 291 -4.77 3.36 0.63
N TRP A 292 -5.66 4.25 1.07
CA TRP A 292 -7.12 4.11 0.90
C TRP A 292 -7.70 4.90 -0.28
N HIS A 293 -6.88 5.62 -1.06
CA HIS A 293 -7.26 6.25 -2.34
C HIS A 293 -6.06 6.66 -3.18
N ASN A 294 -6.35 7.08 -4.42
CA ASN A 294 -5.38 7.62 -5.36
C ASN A 294 -5.74 9.02 -5.89
N ASP A 295 -6.71 9.69 -5.27
CA ASP A 295 -7.25 10.97 -5.73
C ASP A 295 -6.42 12.19 -5.26
N PHE A 296 -5.19 12.33 -5.77
CA PHE A 296 -4.29 13.45 -5.45
C PHE A 296 -4.48 14.63 -6.41
N GLY A 297 -4.43 15.85 -5.87
CA GLY A 297 -4.75 17.08 -6.59
C GLY A 297 -6.15 17.63 -6.27
N THR A 298 -6.86 17.03 -5.33
CA THR A 298 -8.16 17.48 -4.83
C THR A 298 -8.27 17.19 -3.32
N PRO A 299 -8.97 18.03 -2.53
CA PRO A 299 -9.19 17.76 -1.12
C PRO A 299 -9.99 16.47 -0.87
N ARG A 300 -9.50 15.58 0.00
CA ARG A 300 -10.16 14.30 0.36
C ARG A 300 -10.00 13.87 1.82
N SER A 301 -9.05 14.47 2.55
CA SER A 301 -8.72 14.08 3.91
C SER A 301 -9.62 14.77 4.95
N ARG A 302 -9.36 14.51 6.24
CA ARG A 302 -10.01 15.17 7.38
C ARG A 302 -9.15 16.23 8.09
N GLY A 303 -8.17 16.76 7.39
CA GLY A 303 -7.26 17.80 7.88
C GLY A 303 -5.78 17.46 7.68
N CYS A 304 -5.46 16.17 7.56
CA CYS A 304 -4.12 15.71 7.15
C CYS A 304 -3.80 16.06 5.70
N ILE A 305 -2.54 15.90 5.34
CA ILE A 305 -2.01 16.09 3.99
C ILE A 305 -1.65 14.68 3.50
N ASN A 306 -2.55 14.12 2.70
CA ASN A 306 -2.37 12.80 2.13
C ASN A 306 -1.43 12.91 0.93
N VAL A 307 -0.41 12.05 0.87
CA VAL A 307 0.50 11.91 -0.28
C VAL A 307 0.68 10.44 -0.65
N LEU A 308 1.29 10.16 -1.81
CA LEU A 308 1.63 8.79 -2.19
C LEU A 308 2.59 8.16 -1.16
N PRO A 309 2.58 6.82 -0.98
CA PRO A 309 3.48 6.15 -0.05
C PRO A 309 4.97 6.48 -0.24
N GLU A 310 5.42 6.53 -1.49
CA GLU A 310 6.78 6.90 -1.87
C GLU A 310 7.11 8.37 -1.52
N ASP A 311 6.18 9.29 -1.74
CA ASP A 311 6.34 10.72 -1.41
C ASP A 311 6.44 10.90 0.11
N ALA A 312 5.56 10.23 0.87
CA ALA A 312 5.59 10.27 2.32
C ALA A 312 6.91 9.74 2.85
N LYS A 313 7.39 8.61 2.33
CA LYS A 313 8.68 8.03 2.71
C LYS A 313 9.84 8.97 2.39
N TRP A 314 9.84 9.60 1.21
CA TRP A 314 10.86 10.57 0.83
C TRP A 314 10.88 11.75 1.80
N LEU A 315 9.72 12.39 2.02
CA LEU A 315 9.57 13.53 2.93
C LEU A 315 9.96 13.15 4.37
N PHE A 316 9.61 11.94 4.79
CA PHE A 316 9.92 11.43 6.12
C PHE A 316 11.42 11.24 6.32
N ARG A 317 12.14 10.75 5.32
CA ARG A 317 13.61 10.61 5.43
C ARG A 317 14.32 11.95 5.29
N TRP A 318 13.78 12.85 4.49
CA TRP A 318 14.38 14.15 4.20
C TRP A 318 14.20 15.17 5.32
N SER A 319 13.03 15.21 5.96
CA SER A 319 12.69 16.20 6.99
C SER A 319 13.38 15.94 8.34
N ASN A 320 13.54 17.00 9.13
CA ASN A 320 14.05 16.96 10.50
C ASN A 320 12.90 16.82 11.52
N PRO A 321 13.15 16.19 12.69
CA PRO A 321 14.38 15.49 13.05
C PRO A 321 14.52 14.12 12.34
N PRO A 322 15.74 13.57 12.17
CA PRO A 322 15.93 12.23 11.65
C PRO A 322 15.33 11.17 12.59
N VAL A 323 14.83 10.07 12.02
CA VAL A 323 14.20 8.98 12.77
C VAL A 323 15.15 7.78 12.80
N ALA A 324 15.40 7.24 13.99
CA ALA A 324 16.13 5.97 14.11
C ALA A 324 15.22 4.79 13.72
N TYR A 325 15.78 3.74 13.12
CA TYR A 325 15.03 2.52 12.76
C TYR A 325 14.26 1.93 13.96
N ARG A 326 14.84 2.03 15.15
CA ARG A 326 14.24 1.70 16.45
C ARG A 326 14.34 2.91 17.39
N PRO A 327 13.27 3.28 18.12
CA PRO A 327 11.95 2.66 18.13
C PRO A 327 11.16 2.83 16.83
N GLY A 328 11.58 3.74 15.94
CA GLY A 328 10.85 4.06 14.70
C GLY A 328 9.99 5.30 14.80
N ASP A 329 10.15 6.06 15.88
CA ASP A 329 9.58 7.38 16.05
C ASP A 329 10.56 8.35 16.74
N VAL A 330 10.24 9.63 16.62
CA VAL A 330 10.97 10.71 17.28
C VAL A 330 10.02 11.86 17.55
N THR A 331 10.12 12.45 18.73
CA THR A 331 9.43 13.70 19.08
C THR A 331 10.46 14.82 19.10
N SER A 332 10.21 15.89 18.35
CA SER A 332 11.05 17.09 18.38
C SER A 332 10.88 17.75 19.74
N LEU A 333 11.98 17.86 20.49
CA LEU A 333 12.01 18.55 21.77
C LEU A 333 12.51 19.98 21.56
N PHE A 334 11.86 20.95 22.19
CA PHE A 334 12.43 22.28 22.31
C PHE A 334 13.86 22.18 22.87
N PRO A 335 14.86 22.93 22.35
CA PRO A 335 14.73 24.08 21.45
C PRO A 335 14.97 23.77 19.96
N THR A 336 15.02 22.51 19.53
CA THR A 336 15.28 22.17 18.12
C THR A 336 13.95 21.94 17.41
N PRO A 337 13.39 22.93 16.69
CA PRO A 337 12.18 22.70 15.95
C PRO A 337 12.46 21.76 14.78
N GLY A 338 11.50 20.87 14.45
CA GLY A 338 11.61 20.02 13.26
C GLY A 338 11.49 20.85 11.97
N THR A 339 11.32 20.20 10.82
CA THR A 339 11.11 20.94 9.57
C THR A 339 9.80 21.75 9.62
N PRO A 340 9.81 23.07 9.30
CA PRO A 340 8.61 23.87 9.21
C PRO A 340 7.72 23.40 8.06
N VAL A 341 6.42 23.36 8.33
CA VAL A 341 5.36 23.08 7.35
C VAL A 341 4.55 24.35 7.19
N ILE A 342 4.67 24.98 6.03
CA ILE A 342 4.07 26.27 5.69
C ILE A 342 2.87 25.99 4.79
N VAL A 343 1.68 26.07 5.36
CA VAL A 343 0.42 25.81 4.65
C VAL A 343 -0.20 27.13 4.24
N ARG A 344 -0.63 27.25 2.98
CA ARG A 344 -1.24 28.46 2.42
C ARG A 344 -2.49 28.16 1.61
N GLU A 345 -3.45 29.06 1.71
CA GLU A 345 -4.50 29.35 0.72
C GLU A 345 -4.02 30.62 -0.01
N ALA A 346 -4.34 30.77 -1.30
CA ALA A 346 -3.86 31.89 -2.12
C ALA A 346 -4.21 33.27 -1.56
#